data_AF-A0A8T3M117-F1
#
_entry.id   AF-A0A8T3M117-F1
#
_cell.length_a   1.000
_cell.length_b   1.000
_cell.length_c   1.000
_cell.angle_alpha   90.00
_cell.angle_beta   90.00
_cell.angle_gamma   90.00
#
_symmetry.space_group_name_H-M   'P 1'
#
loop_
_entity.id
_entity.type
_entity.pdbx_description
1 polymer ?
#
loop_
_entity_poly.entity_id
_entity_poly.type
_entity_poly.pdbx_seq_one_letter_code
_entity_poly.pdbx_strand_id
1 'polypeptide(L)' 'IAVHPPSTTHRQFDEAELVASGIPPGLVRLSVGLEDPEDLIDDVAAGLAAARAAVPA' A
#
# COMPACT_ATOMS: atom_id res chain seq x y z
N ILE A 1 -4.82 -8.40 -4.58
CA ILE A 1 -3.65 -8.55 -3.66
C ILE A 1 -3.08 -7.16 -3.33
N ALA A 2 -2.83 -6.87 -2.06
CA ALA A 2 -2.16 -5.64 -1.60
C ALA A 2 -0.79 -5.99 -0.98
N VAL A 3 0.25 -5.19 -1.25
CA VAL A 3 1.60 -5.37 -0.66
C VAL A 3 2.21 -4.03 -0.29
N HIS A 4 3.10 -4.05 0.71
CA HIS A 4 3.99 -2.94 1.06
C HIS A 4 5.38 -3.25 0.50
N PRO A 5 5.78 -2.69 -0.66
CA PRO A 5 7.03 -3.05 -1.34
C PRO A 5 8.29 -2.90 -0.47
N PRO A 6 8.47 -1.82 0.33
CA PRO A 6 9.64 -1.66 1.19
C PRO A 6 9.87 -2.82 2.17
N SER A 7 8.83 -3.41 2.74
CA SER A 7 8.98 -4.54 3.69
C SER A 7 8.81 -5.93 3.05
N THR A 8 8.52 -5.99 1.74
CA THR A 8 8.23 -7.26 1.05
C THR A 8 9.10 -7.44 -0.17
N THR A 9 8.61 -7.07 -1.36
CA THR A 9 9.25 -7.37 -2.66
C THR A 9 10.55 -6.60 -2.91
N HIS A 10 10.77 -5.49 -2.20
CA HIS A 10 11.95 -4.65 -2.31
C HIS A 10 12.74 -4.53 -0.99
N ARG A 11 12.49 -5.45 -0.05
CA ARG A 11 13.11 -5.45 1.29
C ARG A 11 14.64 -5.58 1.31
N GLN A 12 15.24 -5.94 0.18
CA GLN A 12 16.68 -6.07 0.02
C GLN A 12 17.40 -4.74 -0.23
N PHE A 13 16.66 -3.68 -0.58
CA PHE A 13 17.23 -2.34 -0.77
C PHE A 13 17.26 -1.59 0.55
N ASP A 14 18.25 -0.71 0.71
CA ASP A 14 18.23 0.25 1.79
C ASP A 14 17.25 1.41 1.53
N GLU A 15 17.05 2.28 2.52
CA GLU A 15 16.09 3.38 2.42
C GLU A 15 16.44 4.37 1.29
N ALA A 16 17.72 4.64 1.07
CA ALA A 16 18.17 5.57 0.04
C ALA A 16 17.94 4.99 -1.36
N GLU A 17 18.24 3.71 -1.56
CA GLU A 17 18.00 2.97 -2.80
C GLU A 17 16.49 2.87 -3.12
N LEU A 18 15.66 2.62 -2.11
CA LEU A 18 14.20 2.59 -2.25
C LEU A 18 13.65 3.94 -2.74
N VAL A 19 14.02 5.03 -2.05
CA VAL A 19 13.57 6.38 -2.42
C VAL A 19 14.07 6.77 -3.81
N ALA A 20 15.33 6.47 -4.15
CA ALA A 20 15.89 6.71 -5.47
C ALA A 20 15.16 5.94 -6.59
N SER A 21 14.60 4.77 -6.26
CA SER A 21 13.81 3.93 -7.16
C SER A 21 12.32 4.32 -7.22
N GLY A 22 11.92 5.42 -6.57
CA GLY A 22 10.52 5.88 -6.52
C GLY A 22 9.63 5.07 -5.58
N ILE A 23 10.23 4.39 -4.60
CA ILE A 23 9.53 3.57 -3.60
C ILE A 23 9.62 4.27 -2.23
N PRO A 24 8.70 5.20 -1.90
CA PRO A 24 8.69 5.84 -0.59
C PRO A 24 8.29 4.85 0.52
N PRO A 25 8.65 5.10 1.79
CA PRO A 25 8.35 4.20 2.91
C PRO A 25 6.86 3.91 3.12
N GLY A 26 5.96 4.79 2.68
CA GLY A 26 4.52 4.62 2.80
C GLY A 26 3.84 3.94 1.60
N LEU A 27 4.59 3.47 0.60
CA LEU A 27 4.01 2.96 -0.64
C LEU A 27 3.23 1.65 -0.40
N VAL A 28 1.97 1.63 -0.81
CA VAL A 28 1.16 0.42 -0.95
C VAL A 28 0.90 0.16 -2.42
N ARG A 29 1.16 -1.06 -2.88
CA ARG A 29 0.91 -1.49 -4.27
C ARG A 29 -0.24 -2.49 -4.32
N LEU A 30 -1.22 -2.23 -5.17
CA LEU A 30 -2.35 -3.11 -5.42
C LEU A 30 -2.20 -3.83 -6.77
N SER A 31 -2.39 -5.15 -6.77
CA SER A 31 -2.70 -5.93 -7.97
C SER A 31 -4.19 -6.20 -7.94
N VAL A 32 -4.95 -5.43 -8.71
CA VAL A 32 -6.41 -5.51 -8.83
C VAL A 32 -6.74 -6.79 -9.61
N GLY A 33 -7.67 -7.60 -9.10
CA GLY A 33 -8.12 -8.82 -9.74
C GLY A 33 -9.31 -8.57 -10.67
N LEU A 34 -10.19 -9.56 -10.78
CA LEU A 34 -11.39 -9.55 -11.61
C LEU A 34 -12.68 -9.66 -10.77
N GLU A 35 -12.59 -9.30 -9.49
CA GLU A 35 -13.72 -9.24 -8.56
C GLU A 35 -14.72 -8.13 -8.94
N ASP A 36 -15.85 -8.08 -8.24
CA ASP A 36 -16.82 -7.01 -8.44
C ASP A 36 -16.19 -5.63 -8.12
N PRO A 37 -16.31 -4.63 -9.01
CA PRO A 37 -15.75 -3.31 -8.76
C PRO A 37 -16.28 -2.62 -7.50
N GLU A 38 -17.55 -2.82 -7.14
CA GLU A 38 -18.14 -2.20 -5.94
C GLU A 38 -17.53 -2.78 -4.66
N ASP A 39 -17.40 -4.10 -4.59
CA ASP A 39 -16.75 -4.79 -3.46
C ASP A 39 -15.29 -4.32 -3.28
N LEU A 40 -14.55 -4.18 -4.38
CA LEU A 40 -13.16 -3.70 -4.35
C LEU A 40 -13.04 -2.26 -3.86
N ILE A 41 -13.97 -1.39 -4.26
CA ILE A 41 -13.99 0.01 -3.83
C ILE A 41 -14.31 0.09 -2.34
N ASP A 42 -15.31 -0.67 -1.88
CA ASP A 42 -15.73 -0.68 -0.47
C ASP A 42 -14.62 -1.19 0.46
N ASP A 43 -13.90 -2.25 0.06
CA ASP A 43 -12.76 -2.77 0.82
C ASP A 43 -11.64 -1.73 0.96
N VAL A 44 -11.30 -1.03 -0.12
CA VAL A 44 -10.26 0.02 -0.11
C VAL A 44 -10.73 1.21 0.73
N ALA A 45 -12.00 1.60 0.63
CA ALA A 45 -12.58 2.70 1.41
C ALA A 45 -12.54 2.40 2.92
N ALA A 46 -12.92 1.18 3.32
CA ALA A 46 -12.84 0.74 4.71
C ALA A 46 -11.40 0.77 5.25
N GLY A 47 -10.43 0.28 4.47
CA GLY A 47 -9.01 0.33 4.82
C GLY A 47 -8.47 1.76 5.01
N LEU A 48 -8.85 2.68 4.11
CA LEU A 48 -8.47 4.09 4.20
C LEU A 48 -9.10 4.79 5.42
N ALA A 49 -10.36 4.49 5.74
CA ALA A 49 -11.03 5.01 6.92
C ALA A 49 -10.33 4.55 8.21
N ALA A 50 -9.98 3.27 8.31
CA ALA A 50 -9.23 2.72 9.43
C ALA A 50 -7.84 3.36 9.57
N ALA A 51 -7.12 3.53 8.46
CA ALA A 51 -5.81 4.18 8.46
C ALA A 51 -5.87 5.64 8.95
N ARG A 52 -6.89 6.40 8.52
CA ARG A 52 -7.13 7.78 9.00
C ARG A 52 -7.40 7.84 10.50
N ALA A 53 -8.15 6.89 11.03
CA ALA A 53 -8.43 6.83 12.47
C ALA A 53 -7.19 6.47 13.32
N ALA A 54 -6.21 5.77 12.72
CA ALA A 54 -4.99 5.33 13.41
C ALA A 54 -3.90 6.41 13.48
N VAL A 55 -3.95 7.45 12.66
CA VAL A 55 -2.98 8.57 12.70
C VAL A 55 -3.47 9.59 13.73
N PRO A 56 -2.74 9.82 14.84
CA PRO A 56 -3.08 10.90 15.77
C PRO A 56 -2.89 12.25 15.07
N ALA A 57 -3.83 13.18 15.34
CA ALA A 57 -3.88 14.52 14.75
C ALA A 57 -2.63 15.36 15.07
#